data_AF-A0A0Q1IKK5-F1
#
_entry.id   AF-A0A0Q1IKK5-F1
#
_cell.length_a   1.000
_cell.length_b   1.000
_cell.length_c   1.000
_cell.angle_alpha   90.00
_cell.angle_beta   90.00
_cell.angle_gamma   90.00
#
_symmetry.space_group_name_H-M   'P 1'
#
loop_
_entity.id
_entity.type
_entity.pdbx_description
1 polymer ?
#
loop_
_entity_poly.entity_id
_entity_poly.type
_entity_poly.pdbx_seq_one_letter_code
_entity_poly.pdbx_strand_id
1 'polypeptide(L)' 'MMSRGLYDTYVLAKEKDSGTTVQGKIDGWNENEKNLRIDLILSNKLLHVKYSKTIFNGQNGHVISDHFGVEVEIEDGLA' A
#
# COMPACT_ATOMS: atom_id res chain seq x y z
N MET A 1 -5.76 -0.34 14.43
CA MET A 1 -5.78 0.88 13.59
C MET A 1 -7.14 1.57 13.63
N MET A 2 -8.21 0.88 13.24
CA MET A 2 -9.58 1.45 13.30
C MET A 2 -9.99 1.90 14.72
N SER A 3 -9.59 1.16 15.75
CA SER A 3 -9.81 1.55 17.16
C SER A 3 -9.09 2.83 17.59
N ARG A 4 -8.18 3.37 16.76
CA ARG A 4 -7.48 4.65 16.98
C ARG A 4 -7.98 5.77 16.05
N GLY A 5 -9.09 5.56 15.33
CA GLY A 5 -9.62 6.54 14.38
C GLY A 5 -8.81 6.66 13.09
N LEU A 6 -7.99 5.65 12.75
CA LEU A 6 -7.23 5.60 11.51
C LEU A 6 -7.80 4.55 10.55
N TYR A 7 -8.02 4.97 9.32
CA TYR A 7 -8.50 4.16 8.20
C TYR A 7 -7.33 3.83 7.28
N ASP A 8 -7.20 2.55 6.92
CA ASP A 8 -6.22 2.08 5.93
C ASP A 8 -6.76 2.34 4.52
N THR A 9 -6.10 3.19 3.72
CA THR A 9 -6.57 3.52 2.37
C THR A 9 -6.61 2.29 1.45
N TYR A 10 -5.76 1.29 1.70
CA TYR A 10 -5.80 0.02 0.97
C TYR A 10 -7.09 -0.74 1.23
N VAL A 11 -7.57 -0.76 2.48
CA VAL A 11 -8.85 -1.40 2.83
C VAL A 11 -10.03 -0.64 2.21
N LEU A 12 -9.95 0.69 2.19
CA LEU A 12 -10.99 1.55 1.60
C LEU A 12 -11.04 1.51 0.06
N ALA A 13 -9.96 1.13 -0.60
CA ALA A 13 -9.84 1.19 -2.06
C ALA A 13 -10.82 0.27 -2.79
N LYS A 14 -11.50 0.82 -3.81
CA LYS A 14 -12.33 0.06 -4.76
C LYS A 14 -11.46 -0.92 -5.55
N GLU A 15 -10.37 -0.42 -6.12
CA GLU A 15 -9.37 -1.21 -6.84
C GLU A 15 -8.06 -1.34 -6.04
N LYS A 16 -7.53 -2.56 -5.96
CA LYS A 16 -6.28 -2.86 -5.26
C LYS A 16 -5.61 -4.09 -5.86
N ASP A 17 -4.29 -4.14 -5.77
CA ASP A 17 -3.48 -5.30 -6.14
C ASP A 17 -3.30 -6.23 -4.93
N SER A 18 -2.19 -6.98 -4.84
CA SER A 18 -1.91 -7.81 -3.66
C SER A 18 -1.56 -7.00 -2.41
N GLY A 19 -1.20 -5.72 -2.57
CA GLY A 19 -0.71 -4.85 -1.50
C GLY A 19 0.67 -5.23 -0.97
N THR A 20 1.41 -6.12 -1.65
CA THR A 20 2.77 -6.51 -1.22
C THR A 20 3.71 -5.33 -1.38
N THR A 21 4.29 -4.84 -0.28
CA THR A 21 5.28 -3.75 -0.31
C THR A 21 6.70 -4.26 -0.11
N VAL A 22 6.86 -5.51 0.34
CA VAL A 22 8.15 -6.18 0.45
C VAL A 22 8.01 -7.62 -0.05
N GLN A 23 8.91 -8.02 -0.97
CA GLN A 23 8.99 -9.38 -1.49
C GLN A 23 10.32 -10.03 -1.11
N GLY A 24 10.26 -11.06 -0.26
CA GLY A 24 11.43 -11.85 0.13
C GLY A 24 12.31 -11.16 1.17
N LYS A 25 13.63 -11.27 0.98
CA LYS A 25 14.64 -10.86 1.95
C LYS A 25 14.96 -9.37 1.79
N ILE A 26 14.63 -8.59 2.81
CA ILE A 26 15.21 -7.27 3.05
C ILE A 26 16.43 -7.42 3.97
N ASP A 27 17.34 -6.46 3.92
CA ASP A 27 18.53 -6.49 4.76
C ASP A 27 18.14 -6.54 6.25
N GLY A 28 18.69 -7.51 6.98
CA GLY A 28 18.29 -7.80 8.37
C GLY A 28 17.08 -8.73 8.55
N TRP A 29 16.34 -9.10 7.49
CA TRP A 29 15.22 -10.05 7.53
C TRP A 29 15.45 -11.23 6.58
N ASN A 30 16.61 -11.84 6.72
CA ASN A 30 17.12 -12.87 5.81
C ASN A 30 16.31 -14.17 5.79
N GLU A 31 15.37 -14.35 6.72
CA GLU A 31 14.47 -15.51 6.80
C GLU A 31 13.04 -15.19 6.33
N ASN A 32 12.77 -13.95 5.89
CA ASN A 32 11.45 -13.63 5.37
C ASN A 32 11.26 -14.23 3.98
N GLU A 33 10.43 -15.27 3.93
CA GLU A 33 10.00 -15.93 2.68
C GLU A 33 8.60 -15.46 2.23
N LYS A 34 8.01 -14.51 2.95
CA LYS A 34 6.62 -14.08 2.74
C LYS A 34 6.54 -12.72 2.07
N ASN A 35 5.50 -12.54 1.27
CA ASN A 35 5.06 -11.23 0.82
C ASN A 35 4.46 -10.48 2.01
N LEU A 36 4.97 -9.28 2.29
CA LEU A 36 4.52 -8.45 3.41
C LEU A 36 3.90 -7.15 2.91
N ARG A 37 2.90 -6.65 3.64
CA ARG A 37 2.34 -5.30 3.49
C ARG A 37 2.63 -4.53 4.77
N ILE A 38 3.73 -3.79 4.79
CA ILE A 38 4.19 -3.04 5.97
C ILE A 38 4.27 -1.53 5.73
N ASP A 39 4.18 -1.10 4.47
CA ASP A 39 4.06 0.30 4.09
C ASP A 39 2.58 0.62 3.90
N LEU A 40 2.11 1.64 4.62
CA LEU A 40 0.69 1.95 4.74
C LEU A 40 0.47 3.45 4.56
N ILE A 41 -0.58 3.81 3.84
CA ILE A 41 -1.12 5.17 3.83
C ILE A 41 -2.38 5.15 4.70
N LEU A 42 -2.34 5.87 5.82
CA LEU A 42 -3.43 5.94 6.77
C LEU A 42 -4.08 7.31 6.75
N SER A 43 -5.41 7.33 6.87
CA SER A 43 -6.20 8.56 6.97
C SER A 43 -6.90 8.63 8.31
N ASN A 44 -7.01 9.82 8.90
CA ASN A 44 -7.87 10.06 10.06
C ASN A 44 -9.33 10.37 9.69
N LYS A 45 -9.65 10.30 8.39
CA LYS A 45 -10.99 10.48 7.82
C LYS A 45 -11.37 9.29 6.97
N LEU A 46 -12.66 9.00 6.88
CA LEU A 46 -13.19 8.08 5.88
C LEU A 46 -13.08 8.75 4.50
N LEU A 47 -12.44 8.09 3.54
CA LEU A 47 -12.17 8.61 2.20
C LEU A 47 -12.82 7.71 1.13
N HIS A 48 -13.22 8.31 0.01
CA HIS A 48 -13.52 7.56 -1.21
C HIS A 48 -12.22 7.30 -1.96
N VAL A 49 -11.67 6.10 -1.80
CA VAL A 49 -10.41 5.70 -2.43
C VAL A 49 -10.71 4.96 -3.73
N LYS A 50 -10.31 5.52 -4.87
CA LYS A 50 -10.48 4.87 -6.17
C LYS A 50 -9.59 3.64 -6.26
N TYR A 51 -8.29 3.84 -6.06
CA TYR A 51 -7.35 2.74 -5.99
C TYR A 51 -6.25 2.95 -4.95
N SER A 52 -5.71 1.83 -4.48
CA SER A 52 -4.50 1.75 -3.67
C SER A 52 -3.70 0.57 -4.20
N LYS A 53 -2.61 0.83 -4.90
CA LYS A 53 -1.79 -0.19 -5.58
C LYS A 53 -0.32 0.01 -5.23
N THR A 54 0.46 -1.05 -5.36
CA THR A 54 1.91 -0.95 -5.26
C THR A 54 2.51 -0.45 -6.57
N ILE A 55 3.58 0.32 -6.48
CA ILE A 55 4.33 0.88 -7.61
C ILE A 55 5.83 0.61 -7.41
N PHE A 56 6.58 0.57 -8.51
CA PHE A 56 7.99 0.17 -8.53
C PHE A 56 8.19 -1.29 -8.08
N ASN A 57 7.28 -2.18 -8.46
CA ASN A 57 7.28 -3.60 -8.09
C ASN A 57 7.67 -4.53 -9.26
N GLY A 58 8.14 -3.97 -10.39
CA GLY A 58 8.46 -4.71 -11.61
C GLY A 58 7.26 -5.06 -12.48
N GLN A 59 6.02 -4.87 -12.00
CA GLN A 59 4.78 -4.96 -12.78
C GLN A 59 4.23 -3.57 -13.12
N ASN A 60 4.22 -2.66 -12.13
CA ASN A 60 3.84 -1.26 -12.24
C ASN A 60 5.09 -0.40 -12.03
N GLY A 61 5.88 -0.20 -13.09
CA GLY A 61 7.15 0.51 -13.03
C GLY A 61 8.33 -0.35 -12.55
N HIS A 62 9.55 0.11 -12.84
CA HIS A 62 10.79 -0.59 -12.48
C HIS A 62 11.05 -0.55 -10.97
N VAL A 63 11.66 -1.61 -10.44
CA VAL A 63 12.08 -1.68 -9.03
C VAL A 63 13.22 -0.70 -8.80
N ILE A 64 13.08 0.15 -7.76
CA ILE A 64 14.06 1.18 -7.40
C ILE A 64 14.51 1.10 -5.93
N SER A 65 13.92 0.20 -5.14
CA SER A 65 14.21 0.00 -3.72
C SER A 65 13.84 -1.44 -3.31
N ASP A 66 14.28 -1.87 -2.12
CA ASP A 66 13.90 -3.15 -1.50
C ASP A 66 12.47 -3.15 -0.92
N HIS A 67 11.90 -1.96 -0.76
CA HIS A 67 10.47 -1.72 -0.58
C HIS A 67 9.84 -1.18 -1.87
N PHE A 68 8.66 -1.67 -2.22
CA PHE A 68 7.81 -1.09 -3.25
C PHE A 68 7.05 0.13 -2.70
N GLY A 69 6.79 1.10 -3.56
CA GLY A 69 5.96 2.25 -3.20
C GLY A 69 4.49 1.87 -3.10
N VAL A 70 3.72 2.69 -2.38
CA VAL A 70 2.25 2.62 -2.37
C VAL A 70 1.70 3.89 -3.02
N GLU A 71 0.91 3.70 -4.07
CA GLU A 71 0.24 4.77 -4.82
C GLU A 71 -1.26 4.71 -4.52
N VAL A 72 -1.85 5.86 -4.18
CA VAL A 72 -3.26 6.00 -3.82
C VAL A 72 -3.88 7.14 -4.60
N GLU A 73 -5.02 6.88 -5.24
CA GLU A 73 -5.87 7.90 -5.82
C GLU A 73 -7.17 8.02 -5.02
N ILE A 74 -7.43 9.23 -4.53
CA ILE A 74 -8.65 9.59 -3.83
C ILE A 74 -9.60 10.29 -4.80
N GLU A 75 -10.88 9.94 -4.73
CA GLU A 75 -11.94 10.69 -5.41
C GLU A 75 -12.38 11.79 -4.44
N ASP A 76 -11.84 13.00 -4.62
CA ASP A 76 -12.43 14.16 -3.96
C ASP A 76 -13.79 14.42 -4.59
N GLY A 77 -14.84 14.24 -3.78
CA GLY A 77 -16.21 14.62 -4.13
C GLY A 77 -16.40 16.15 -4.14
N LEU A 78 -15.48 16.90 -4.75
CA LEU A 78 -15.74 18.28 -5.13
C LEU A 78 -16.75 18.25 -6.28
N ALA A 79 -18.02 18.27 -5.88
CA ALA A 79 -19.09 18.88 -6.65
C ALA A 79 -18.85 20.39 -6.77
#